data_AF-A0A7X8LY12-F1
#
_entry.id   AF-A0A7X8LY12-F1
#
_cell.length_a   1.000
_cell.length_b   1.000
_cell.length_c   1.000
_cell.angle_alpha   90.00
_cell.angle_beta   90.00
_cell.angle_gamma   90.00
#
_symmetry.space_group_name_H-M   'P 1'
#
loop_
_entity.id
_entity.type
_entity.pdbx_description
1 polymer ?
#
loop_
_entity_poly.entity_id
_entity_poly.type
_entity_poly.pdbx_seq_one_letter_code
_entity_poly.pdbx_strand_id
1 'polypeptide(L)'
;DSVTLTRHGSVDTMMFFEEGKTHLSDYDTKYGSVMLGITAKNVNVNFSESGGDIKVDYILEYNRAYGGKNSLYVNVCERKN
;
A
#
# COMPACT_ATOMS: atom_id res chain seq x y z
N ASP A 1 -0.30 3.28 -13.80
CA ASP A 1 -1.03 3.77 -12.62
C ASP A 1 -0.16 3.71 -11.38
N SER A 2 -0.48 4.54 -10.38
CA SER A 2 0.18 4.52 -9.08
C SER A 2 -0.87 4.69 -7.98
N VAL A 3 -0.64 4.08 -6.83
CA VAL A 3 -1.53 4.16 -5.66
C VAL A 3 -0.74 4.69 -4.48
N THR A 4 -1.30 5.67 -3.77
CA THR A 4 -0.80 6.11 -2.47
C THR A 4 -1.77 5.66 -1.40
N LEU A 5 -1.28 4.88 -0.43
CA LEU A 5 -2.02 4.56 0.78
C LEU A 5 -1.47 5.39 1.93
N THR A 6 -2.28 6.31 2.42
CA THR A 6 -1.99 7.06 3.65
C THR A 6 -2.82 6.49 4.78
N ARG A 7 -2.15 5.96 5.80
CA ARG A 7 -2.77 5.51 7.04
C ARG A 7 -2.56 6.58 8.09
N HIS A 8 -3.64 6.95 8.76
CA HIS A 8 -3.62 7.86 9.90
C HIS A 8 -4.07 7.15 11.18
N GLY A 9 -3.54 7.54 12.33
CA GLY A 9 -4.03 7.13 13.64
C GLY A 9 -2.91 6.73 14.61
N SER A 10 -2.93 5.47 15.07
CA SER A 10 -1.93 4.98 16.03
C SER A 10 -0.52 4.85 15.45
N VAL A 11 -0.42 4.70 14.13
CA VAL A 11 0.82 4.78 13.34
C VAL A 11 0.47 5.50 12.06
N ASP A 12 1.07 6.66 11.85
CA ASP A 12 0.98 7.39 10.59
C ASP A 12 2.03 6.85 9.63
N THR A 13 1.60 6.46 8.42
CA THR A 13 2.50 5.96 7.39
C THR A 13 1.94 6.22 6.00
N MET A 14 2.83 6.43 5.04
CA MET A 14 2.49 6.62 3.64
C MET A 14 3.20 5.56 2.80
N MET A 15 2.45 4.75 2.09
CA MET A 15 2.98 3.74 1.16
C MET A 15 2.69 4.19 -0.27
N PHE A 16 3.74 4.26 -1.09
CA PHE A 16 3.62 4.60 -2.51
C PHE A 16 3.88 3.36 -3.36
N PHE A 17 2.87 2.97 -4.15
CA PHE A 17 2.91 1.82 -5.03
C PHE A 17 3.02 2.29 -6.47
N GLU A 18 4.18 2.04 -7.06
CA GLU A 18 4.45 2.26 -8.48
C GLU A 18 5.00 0.97 -9.07
N GLU A 19 4.29 0.42 -10.05
CA GLU A 19 4.59 -0.91 -10.58
C GLU A 19 6.04 -1.03 -11.06
N GLY A 20 6.72 -2.09 -10.61
CA GLY A 20 8.11 -2.37 -10.94
C GLY A 20 9.14 -1.58 -10.12
N LYS A 21 8.73 -0.66 -9.25
CA LYS A 21 9.63 0.16 -8.41
C LYS A 21 9.56 -0.21 -6.94
N THR A 22 10.66 0.11 -6.26
CA THR A 22 10.78 0.03 -4.80
C THR A 22 10.78 1.42 -4.21
N HIS A 23 9.91 1.66 -3.24
CA HIS A 23 9.85 2.90 -2.45
C HIS A 23 10.11 2.58 -0.98
N LEU A 24 10.78 3.50 -0.30
CA LEU A 24 11.02 3.40 1.14
C LEU A 24 9.94 4.19 1.88
N SER A 25 9.48 3.64 3.00
CA SER A 25 8.52 4.30 3.87
C SER A 25 8.95 4.10 5.32
N ASP A 26 8.93 5.19 6.09
CA ASP A 26 9.12 5.13 7.52
C ASP A 26 7.84 4.65 8.20
N TYR A 27 8.00 3.69 9.11
CA TYR A 27 6.92 3.13 9.91
C TYR A 27 7.21 3.34 11.39
N ASP A 28 6.70 4.46 11.91
CA ASP A 28 6.93 4.90 13.27
C ASP A 28 5.95 4.24 14.24
N THR A 29 6.43 3.24 14.98
CA THR A 29 5.67 2.65 16.08
C THR A 29 6.06 3.28 17.40
N LYS A 30 5.22 3.13 18.42
CA LYS A 30 5.57 3.51 19.81
C LYS A 30 6.79 2.76 20.38
N TYR A 31 7.29 1.74 19.69
CA TYR A 31 8.45 0.95 20.08
C TYR A 31 9.71 1.29 19.25
N GLY A 32 9.61 2.26 18.34
CA GLY A 32 10.68 2.67 17.44
C GLY A 32 10.25 2.71 15.97
N SER A 33 11.11 3.30 15.16
CA SER A 33 10.96 3.45 13.71
C SER A 33 11.49 2.23 12.97
N VAL A 34 10.72 1.74 12.01
CA VAL A 34 11.14 0.67 11.09
C VAL A 34 11.15 1.23 9.67
N MET A 35 12.24 1.01 8.94
CA MET A 35 12.30 1.34 7.52
C MET A 35 11.70 0.19 6.71
N LEU A 36 10.61 0.47 6.01
CA LEU A 36 9.95 -0.46 5.10
C LEU A 36 10.41 -0.23 3.67
N GLY A 37 10.80 -1.30 2.99
CA GLY A 37 10.97 -1.35 1.54
C GLY A 37 9.71 -1.95 0.90
N ILE A 38 9.12 -1.25 -0.06
CA ILE A 38 7.87 -1.65 -0.69
C ILE A 38 8.12 -1.76 -2.18
N THR A 39 8.11 -2.98 -2.71
CA THR A 39 8.27 -3.23 -4.14
C THR A 39 6.94 -3.64 -4.75
N ALA A 40 6.29 -2.74 -5.49
CA ALA A 40 5.03 -3.06 -6.18
C ALA A 40 5.30 -3.93 -7.40
N LYS A 41 4.59 -5.04 -7.52
CA LYS A 41 4.71 -6.02 -8.62
C LYS A 41 3.58 -5.91 -9.63
N ASN A 42 2.38 -5.57 -9.17
CA ASN A 42 1.24 -5.28 -10.03
C ASN A 42 0.41 -4.18 -9.38
N VAL A 43 0.01 -3.18 -10.17
CA VAL A 43 -0.92 -2.13 -9.74
C VAL A 43 -2.04 -2.07 -10.77
N ASN A 44 -3.23 -2.56 -10.40
CA ASN A 44 -4.42 -2.50 -11.24
C ASN A 44 -5.46 -1.59 -10.57
N VAL A 45 -5.83 -0.52 -11.27
CA VAL A 45 -6.85 0.43 -10.82
C VAL A 45 -7.95 0.47 -11.86
N ASN A 46 -9.13 -0.03 -11.50
CA ASN A 46 -10.34 0.12 -12.30
C ASN A 46 -11.36 0.90 -11.47
N PHE A 47 -11.42 2.21 -11.67
CA PHE A 47 -12.22 3.11 -10.83
C PHE A 47 -13.02 4.08 -11.69
N SER A 48 -14.30 4.26 -11.38
CA SER A 48 -15.20 5.20 -12.03
C SER A 48 -16.06 5.95 -11.00
N GLU A 49 -16.96 6.81 -11.47
CA GLU A 49 -17.89 7.54 -10.59
C GLU A 49 -18.82 6.61 -9.79
N SER A 50 -19.11 5.41 -10.28
CA SER A 50 -19.96 4.41 -9.61
C SER A 50 -19.20 3.48 -8.64
N GLY A 51 -17.91 3.73 -8.42
CA GLY A 51 -17.02 2.88 -7.63
C GLY A 51 -16.05 2.06 -8.50
N GLY A 52 -15.58 0.93 -7.98
CA GLY A 52 -14.64 0.07 -8.66
C GLY A 52 -13.69 -0.69 -7.73
N ASP A 53 -12.57 -1.12 -8.30
CA ASP A 53 -11.62 -2.02 -7.69
C ASP A 53 -10.19 -1.49 -7.81
N ILE A 54 -9.44 -1.57 -6.72
CA ILE A 54 -8.00 -1.32 -6.68
C ILE A 54 -7.34 -2.60 -6.19
N LYS A 55 -6.41 -3.14 -6.98
CA LYS A 55 -5.60 -4.29 -6.61
C LYS A 55 -4.11 -3.94 -6.68
N VAL A 56 -3.39 -4.21 -5.61
CA VAL A 56 -1.94 -4.01 -5.53
C VAL A 56 -1.28 -5.26 -4.98
N ASP A 57 -0.42 -5.89 -5.78
CA ASP A 57 0.44 -6.98 -5.33
C ASP A 57 1.85 -6.40 -5.06
N TYR A 58 2.40 -6.62 -3.86
CA TYR A 58 3.67 -6.02 -3.45
C TYR A 58 4.51 -6.94 -2.57
N ILE A 59 5.83 -6.72 -2.58
CA ILE A 59 6.77 -7.30 -1.64
C ILE A 59 7.04 -6.26 -0.56
N LEU A 60 6.98 -6.68 0.69
CA LEU A 60 7.38 -5.89 1.84
C LEU A 60 8.74 -6.36 2.34
N GLU A 61 9.60 -5.42 2.71
CA GLU A 61 10.89 -5.66 3.33
C GLU A 61 10.98 -4.79 4.58
N TYR A 62 11.52 -5.31 5.68
CA TYR A 62 11.80 -4.54 6.89
C TYR A 62 13.31 -4.57 7.14
N ASN A 63 13.96 -3.41 7.25
CA ASN A 63 15.42 -3.32 7.43
C ASN A 63 16.22 -4.17 6.42
N ARG A 64 15.79 -4.20 5.15
CA ARG A 64 16.38 -5.00 4.04
C ARG A 64 16.26 -6.53 4.21
N ALA A 65 15.47 -7.00 5.17
CA ALA A 65 15.07 -8.39 5.28
C ALA A 65 13.70 -8.58 4.59
N TYR A 66 13.52 -9.72 3.93
CA TYR A 66 12.25 -10.07 3.29
C TYR A 66 11.14 -10.16 4.35
N GLY A 67 10.12 -9.32 4.20
CA GLY A 67 8.97 -9.22 5.09
C GLY A 67 7.71 -9.92 4.57
N GLY A 68 7.67 -10.29 3.29
CA GLY A 68 6.58 -11.08 2.72
C GLY A 68 6.09 -10.58 1.36
N LYS A 69 5.25 -11.40 0.74
CA LYS A 69 4.42 -11.03 -0.42
C LYS A 69 3.02 -10.75 0.07
N ASN A 70 2.47 -9.62 -0.32
CA ASN A 70 1.18 -9.14 0.12
C ASN A 70 0.33 -8.77 -1.09
N SER A 71 -0.99 -8.88 -0.93
CA SER A 71 -1.98 -8.40 -1.90
C SER A 71 -2.98 -7.52 -1.16
N LEU A 72 -3.12 -6.28 -1.63
CA LEU A 72 -4.15 -5.35 -1.18
C LEU A 72 -5.24 -5.32 -2.24
N TYR A 73 -6.47 -5.60 -1.84
CA TYR A 73 -7.64 -5.45 -2.67
C TYR A 73 -8.63 -4.51 -1.97
N VAL A 74 -9.01 -3.45 -2.65
CA VAL A 74 -9.98 -2.47 -2.18
C VAL A 74 -11.11 -2.42 -3.19
N ASN A 75 -12.32 -2.73 -2.73
CA ASN A 75 -13.54 -2.52 -3.48
C ASN A 75 -14.25 -1.27 -2.95
N VAL A 76 -14.66 -0.40 -3.85
CA VAL A 76 -15.46 0.79 -3.54
C VAL A 76 -16.77 0.67 -4.28
N CYS A 77 -17.86 0.82 -3.53
CA CYS A 77 -19.20 0.82 -4.08
C CYS A 77 -20.04 1.89 -3.38
N GLU A 78 -21.02 2.41 -4.11
CA GLU A 78 -21.96 3.36 -3.53
C GLU A 78 -22.67 2.76 -2.32
N ARG A 79 -22.87 3.60 -1.30
CA ARG A 79 -23.62 3.22 -0.12
C ARG A 79 -25.07 2.97 -0.53
N LYS A 80 -25.50 1.71 -0.46
CA LYS A 80 -26.92 1.37 -0.58
C LYS A 80 -27.65 1.89 0.66
N ASN A 81 -28.73 2.64 0.45
CA ASN A 81 -29.63 3.11 1.51
C ASN A 81 -30.52 1.97 2.02
#